data_AF-M5BRD6-F1
#
_entry.id   AF-M5BRD6-F1
#
_cell.length_a   1.000
_cell.length_b   1.000
_cell.length_c   1.000
_cell.angle_alpha   90.00
_cell.angle_beta   90.00
_cell.angle_gamma   90.00
#
_symmetry.space_group_name_H-M   'P 1'
#
loop_
_entity.id
_entity.type
_entity.pdbx_description
1 polymer ?
#
loop_
_entity_poly.entity_id
_entity_poly.type
_entity_poly.pdbx_seq_one_letter_code
_entity_poly.pdbx_strand_id
1 'polypeptide(L)'
;MSEFTPVSITLPGAGPVLSAEILPYGLFVTSISVVADGKTHDIVVNPFDPKENAKSRGFLNPVVGRYTNRVPAKKMTVEKLGAKADVTPIATGMLDSL
;
A
#
# COMPACT_ATOMS: atom_id res chain seq x y z
N MET A 1 17.29 7.30 -6.66
CA MET A 1 15.87 7.25 -6.29
C MET A 1 15.73 6.21 -5.20
N SER A 2 15.96 6.63 -3.95
CA SER A 2 15.89 5.76 -2.77
C SER A 2 14.46 5.31 -2.45
N GLU A 3 13.46 5.96 -3.01
CA GLU A 3 12.04 5.68 -2.81
C GLU A 3 11.59 4.34 -3.42
N PHE A 4 12.36 3.78 -4.36
CA PHE A 4 12.16 2.45 -4.95
C PHE A 4 13.16 1.40 -4.44
N THR A 5 13.93 1.73 -3.40
CA THR A 5 14.80 0.77 -2.72
C THR A 5 14.03 0.18 -1.54
N PRO A 6 13.76 -1.13 -1.51
CA PRO A 6 13.06 -1.74 -0.39
C PRO A 6 13.83 -1.59 0.93
N VAL A 7 13.09 -1.34 2.00
CA VAL A 7 13.60 -1.30 3.37
C VAL A 7 13.19 -2.60 4.05
N SER A 8 14.17 -3.32 4.60
CA SER A 8 13.93 -4.56 5.35
C SER A 8 13.57 -4.26 6.80
N ILE A 9 12.50 -4.88 7.28
CA ILE A 9 12.12 -4.91 8.68
C ILE A 9 12.12 -6.37 9.16
N THR A 10 12.60 -6.60 10.37
CA THR A 10 12.75 -7.94 10.95
C THR A 10 12.21 -7.96 12.38
N LEU A 11 11.61 -9.07 12.80
CA LEU A 11 11.27 -9.26 14.21
C LEU A 11 12.54 -9.57 15.03
N PRO A 12 12.70 -8.97 16.22
CA PRO A 12 13.77 -9.34 17.14
C PRO A 12 13.48 -10.70 17.80
N GLY A 13 14.46 -11.60 17.84
CA GLY A 13 14.37 -12.87 18.62
C GLY A 13 15.07 -14.07 17.98
N ALA A 14 15.14 -15.18 18.73
CA ALA A 14 15.82 -16.43 18.36
C ALA A 14 14.89 -17.55 17.80
N GLY A 15 13.67 -17.18 17.35
CA GLY A 15 12.70 -18.09 16.72
C GLY A 15 12.72 -18.01 15.18
N PRO A 16 11.82 -18.70 14.44
CA PRO A 16 11.74 -18.55 13.00
C PRO A 16 11.53 -17.07 12.66
N VAL A 17 12.51 -16.53 11.94
CA VAL A 17 12.62 -15.08 11.71
C VAL A 17 11.56 -14.69 10.68
N LEU A 18 10.66 -13.80 11.07
CA LEU A 18 9.78 -13.08 10.15
C LEU A 18 10.49 -11.80 9.71
N SER A 19 10.57 -11.59 8.41
CA SER A 19 11.01 -10.32 7.84
C SER A 19 10.09 -9.89 6.71
N ALA A 20 10.08 -8.59 6.45
CA ALA A 20 9.36 -8.03 5.32
C ALA A 20 10.20 -6.95 4.65
N GLU A 21 9.98 -6.76 3.36
CA GLU A 21 10.54 -5.64 2.60
C GLU A 21 9.42 -4.69 2.21
N ILE A 22 9.66 -3.39 2.39
CA ILE A 22 8.68 -2.33 2.14
C ILE A 22 9.30 -1.24 1.26
N LEU A 23 8.62 -0.83 0.19
CA LEU A 23 9.01 0.36 -0.57
C LEU A 23 8.64 1.64 0.18
N PRO A 24 9.56 2.61 0.30
CA PRO A 24 9.19 3.93 0.81
C PRO A 24 8.12 4.61 -0.06
N TYR A 25 8.18 4.46 -1.39
CA TYR A 25 7.10 4.87 -2.27
C TYR A 25 5.86 4.01 -2.00
N GLY A 26 4.71 4.63 -1.69
CA GLY A 26 3.41 3.97 -1.55
C GLY A 26 3.28 2.91 -0.44
N LEU A 27 4.35 2.68 0.34
CA LEU A 27 4.41 1.66 1.40
C LEU A 27 4.01 0.27 0.88
N PHE A 28 4.49 -0.09 -0.32
CA PHE A 28 4.23 -1.41 -0.91
C PHE A 28 4.98 -2.49 -0.14
N VAL A 29 4.27 -3.53 0.31
CA VAL A 29 4.90 -4.74 0.84
C VAL A 29 5.38 -5.57 -0.35
N THR A 30 6.70 -5.69 -0.51
CA THR A 30 7.32 -6.36 -1.67
C THR A 30 7.69 -7.80 -1.40
N SER A 31 7.94 -8.13 -0.13
CA SER A 31 8.29 -9.49 0.31
C SER A 31 7.82 -9.69 1.74
N ILE A 32 7.36 -10.91 2.06
CA ILE A 32 7.25 -11.39 3.44
C ILE A 32 7.97 -12.73 3.49
N SER A 33 9.12 -12.76 4.16
CA SER A 33 9.92 -13.96 4.31
C SER A 33 9.56 -14.69 5.61
N VAL A 34 9.18 -15.96 5.47
CA VAL A 34 8.86 -16.87 6.59
C VAL A 34 9.76 -18.11 6.56
N VAL A 35 10.13 -18.64 7.72
CA VAL A 35 10.88 -19.90 7.82
C VAL A 35 9.91 -21.05 8.09
N ALA A 36 9.80 -21.99 7.16
CA ALA A 36 8.98 -23.20 7.25
C ALA A 36 9.71 -24.39 6.61
N ASP A 37 9.60 -25.58 7.21
CA ASP A 37 10.27 -26.81 6.77
C ASP A 37 11.79 -26.66 6.58
N GLY A 38 12.43 -25.86 7.44
CA GLY A 38 13.86 -25.56 7.37
C GLY A 38 14.28 -24.68 6.19
N LYS A 39 13.33 -24.04 5.49
CA LYS A 39 13.60 -23.14 4.35
C LYS A 39 12.93 -21.79 4.55
N THR A 40 13.49 -20.76 3.92
CA THR A 40 12.88 -19.44 3.81
C THR A 40 12.01 -19.36 2.57
N HIS A 41 10.78 -18.89 2.73
CA HIS A 41 9.82 -18.70 1.65
C HIS A 41 9.37 -17.25 1.62
N ASP A 42 9.36 -16.64 0.44
CA ASP A 42 8.61 -15.41 0.21
C ASP A 42 7.17 -15.75 -0.16
N ILE A 43 6.23 -15.21 0.60
CA ILE A 43 4.78 -15.48 0.41
C ILE A 43 4.05 -14.34 -0.29
N VAL A 44 4.75 -13.29 -0.71
CA VAL A 44 4.16 -12.14 -1.40
C VAL A 44 4.48 -12.19 -2.89
N VAL A 45 3.46 -12.09 -3.72
CA VAL A 45 3.63 -11.89 -5.16
C VAL A 45 3.88 -10.41 -5.42
N ASN A 46 5.02 -10.10 -6.03
CA ASN A 46 5.38 -8.74 -6.39
C ASN A 46 6.22 -8.73 -7.70
N PRO A 47 6.29 -7.60 -8.44
CA PRO A 47 7.18 -7.50 -9.60
C PRO A 47 8.66 -7.61 -9.20
N PHE A 48 9.48 -8.06 -10.14
CA PHE A 48 10.93 -8.10 -9.95
C PHE A 48 11.57 -6.70 -9.91
N ASP A 49 11.08 -5.75 -10.72
CA ASP A 49 11.47 -4.34 -10.65
C ASP A 49 10.45 -3.55 -9.81
N PRO A 50 10.84 -3.00 -8.64
CA PRO A 50 9.99 -2.17 -7.79
C PRO A 50 9.31 -0.98 -8.48
N LYS A 51 9.88 -0.49 -9.59
CA LYS A 51 9.29 0.62 -10.35
C LYS A 51 7.98 0.23 -11.02
N GLU A 52 7.72 -1.06 -11.24
CA GLU A 52 6.46 -1.53 -11.84
C GLU A 52 5.26 -1.34 -10.91
N ASN A 53 5.48 -1.26 -9.59
CA ASN A 53 4.43 -0.88 -8.62
C ASN A 53 3.90 0.54 -8.87
N ALA A 54 4.71 1.47 -9.40
CA ALA A 54 4.26 2.82 -9.74
C ALA A 54 3.62 2.92 -11.14
N LYS A 55 3.93 2.01 -12.06
CA LYS A 55 3.50 2.10 -13.47
C LYS A 55 2.22 1.32 -13.75
N SER A 56 2.27 0.01 -13.52
CA SER A 56 1.27 -0.93 -14.04
C SER A 56 0.61 -1.76 -12.93
N ARG A 57 1.10 -1.66 -11.69
CA ARG A 57 0.65 -2.45 -10.53
C ARG A 57 0.39 -1.56 -9.29
N GLY A 58 -0.21 -0.39 -9.50
CA GLY A 58 -0.47 0.63 -8.47
C GLY A 58 -1.27 0.18 -7.24
N PHE A 59 -1.95 -0.97 -7.30
CA PHE A 59 -2.73 -1.54 -6.20
C PHE A 59 -2.26 -2.93 -5.76
N LEU A 60 -1.10 -3.40 -6.22
CA LEU A 60 -0.54 -4.68 -5.80
C LEU A 60 0.26 -4.50 -4.49
N ASN A 61 -0.39 -4.74 -3.35
CA ASN A 61 0.19 -4.67 -2.00
C ASN A 61 0.59 -3.28 -1.42
N PRO A 62 0.05 -2.12 -1.84
CA PRO A 62 0.32 -0.85 -1.17
C PRO A 62 -0.51 -0.66 0.09
N VAL A 63 -0.15 0.35 0.87
CA VAL A 63 -1.09 0.98 1.81
C VAL A 63 -2.07 1.84 1.01
N VAL A 64 -3.37 1.52 1.10
CA VAL A 64 -4.44 2.27 0.41
C VAL A 64 -5.12 3.23 1.39
N GLY A 65 -5.27 4.51 1.02
CA GLY A 65 -5.93 5.50 1.86
C GLY A 65 -6.17 6.84 1.13
N ARG A 66 -6.83 7.84 1.76
CA ARG A 66 -7.40 7.88 3.12
C ARG A 66 -8.75 7.17 3.28
N TYR A 67 -9.41 6.84 2.16
CA TYR A 67 -10.60 6.00 2.12
C TYR A 67 -10.36 4.90 1.10
N THR A 68 -10.58 3.65 1.49
CA THR A 68 -10.33 2.51 0.62
C THR A 68 -11.55 2.19 -0.25
N ASN A 69 -11.30 1.49 -1.36
CA ASN A 69 -12.35 1.03 -2.27
C ASN A 69 -13.19 2.19 -2.84
N ARG A 70 -14.53 2.07 -2.86
CA ARG A 70 -15.41 3.04 -3.51
C ARG A 70 -16.09 3.96 -2.50
N VAL A 71 -16.07 5.25 -2.81
CA VAL A 71 -16.86 6.27 -2.12
C VAL A 71 -17.97 6.74 -3.08
N PRO A 72 -19.22 6.94 -2.62
CA PRO A 72 -20.29 7.44 -3.48
C PRO A 72 -19.95 8.80 -4.11
N ALA A 73 -20.10 8.93 -5.43
CA ALA A 73 -19.93 10.19 -6.16
C ALA A 73 -21.16 11.11 -5.99
N LYS A 74 -21.49 11.44 -4.74
CA LYS A 74 -22.56 12.37 -4.37
C LYS A 74 -22.08 13.31 -3.28
N LYS A 75 -22.74 14.46 -3.15
CA LYS A 75 -22.50 15.38 -2.04
C LYS A 75 -22.78 14.67 -0.71
N MET A 76 -21.82 14.71 0.20
CA MET A 76 -21.91 14.13 1.54
C MET A 76 -21.36 15.12 2.55
N THR A 77 -22.01 15.21 3.71
CA THR A 77 -21.50 15.98 4.84
C THR A 77 -20.62 15.09 5.70
N VAL A 78 -19.40 15.54 5.99
CA VAL A 78 -18.47 14.91 6.91
C VAL A 78 -18.42 15.74 8.18
N GLU A 79 -18.60 15.09 9.34
CA GLU A 79 -18.51 15.72 10.66
C GLU A 79 -17.40 15.08 11.49
N LYS A 80 -16.53 15.90 12.09
CA LYS A 80 -15.50 15.44 13.01
C LYS A 80 -15.25 16.49 14.09
N LEU A 81 -15.37 16.11 15.36
CA LEU A 81 -15.13 16.98 16.52
C LEU A 81 -15.91 18.30 16.45
N GLY A 82 -17.18 18.26 16.00
CA GLY A 82 -18.03 19.43 15.83
C GLY A 82 -17.76 20.28 14.59
N ALA A 83 -16.68 20.01 13.84
CA ALA A 83 -16.44 20.63 12.54
C ALA A 83 -17.20 19.88 11.44
N LYS A 84 -17.87 20.62 10.55
CA LYS A 84 -18.63 20.08 9.41
C LYS A 84 -18.05 20.57 8.09
N ALA A 85 -18.01 19.69 7.10
CA ALA A 85 -17.65 20.03 5.73
C ALA A 85 -18.51 19.25 4.75
N ASP A 86 -18.87 19.88 3.64
CA ASP A 86 -19.50 19.20 2.51
C ASP A 86 -18.43 18.76 1.52
N VAL A 87 -18.45 17.48 1.15
CA VAL A 87 -17.52 16.87 0.20
C VAL A 87 -18.31 16.31 -0.97
N THR A 88 -17.89 16.63 -2.18
CA THR A 88 -18.43 16.06 -3.42
C THR A 88 -17.31 15.29 -4.12
N PRO A 89 -17.21 13.96 -3.92
CA PRO A 89 -16.21 13.16 -4.61
C PRO A 89 -16.44 13.18 -6.12
N ILE A 90 -15.35 13.26 -6.87
CA ILE A 90 -15.36 13.26 -8.33
C ILE A 90 -15.18 11.81 -8.80
N ALA A 91 -15.95 11.41 -9.81
CA ALA A 91 -15.79 10.09 -10.41
C ALA A 91 -14.41 9.96 -11.08
N THR A 92 -13.80 8.78 -11.00
CA THR A 92 -12.42 8.51 -11.47
C THR A 92 -12.17 8.88 -12.94
N GLY A 93 -13.21 8.93 -13.79
CA GLY A 93 -13.10 9.34 -15.20
C GLY A 93 -13.35 10.82 -15.49
N MET A 94 -13.54 11.67 -14.48
CA MET A 94 -13.79 13.11 -14.64
C MET A 94 -12.65 13.99 -14.08
N LEU A 95 -11.51 13.39 -13.74
CA LEU A 95 -10.33 14.12 -13.25
C LEU A 95 -9.59 14.89 -14.36
N ASP A 96 -9.64 14.44 -15.61
CA ASP A 96 -8.94 15.08 -16.75
C ASP A 96 -9.64 16.36 -17.23
N SER A 97 -10.78 16.73 -16.65
CA SER A 97 -11.59 17.89 -17.02
C SER A 97 -11.55 19.04 -15.99
N LEU A 98 -10.62 18.99 -15.03
CA LEU A 98 -10.35 20.03 -14.03
C LEU A 98 -9.00 20.70 -14.27
#